data_AF-A0A0D3IPD6-F1
#
_entry.id   AF-A0A0D3IPD6-F1
#
_cell.length_a   1.000
_cell.length_b   1.000
_cell.length_c   1.000
_cell.angle_alpha   90.00
_cell.angle_beta   90.00
_cell.angle_gamma   90.00
#
_symmetry.space_group_name_H-M   'P 1'
#
loop_
_entity.id
_entity.type
_entity.pdbx_description
1 polymer ?
#
loop_
_entity_poly.entity_id
_entity_poly.type
_entity_poly.pdbx_seq_one_letter_code
_entity_poly.pdbx_strand_id
1 'polypeptide(L)'
;MRVRATLASASVVAALGLVIRSLTQVLHRLREAEAAGAAEAARADAEAARKHELACELLTLRNLLISTPASVETRFVPAPSDVFVVGYPRCGTTWVSQIVHALRTGAEVEKTMAFGEISEVVPWDVQAEACGQRLNSPQVGVPRAFKSHETWEAIAKAARYIYMARDPVDAFLSCYEHLPAYANLLPGDLEPQQFADALFAGAARAGQIWPHFLGWWKQRRNPDVLWVFYDDLHADLPGCIARVAEFLGLAESEPATLERTAALCSFDFMSAADNAPHFDDHFVRGHVLPRMGLPRDLPARVSKVCHGVVGRGARELPASVVERLAARWAETMVSETGCSSYSELREAYSHERPLTPDTAYAPDRPRFSASWFSLPNSLSPASSGSH
;
A
#
# COMPACT_ATOMS: atom_id res chain seq x y z
N MET A 1 14.52 13.08 -13.91
CA MET A 1 14.76 12.55 -15.26
C MET A 1 13.75 11.43 -15.51
N ARG A 2 12.95 11.46 -16.58
CA ARG A 2 11.81 10.52 -16.76
C ARG A 2 12.29 9.15 -17.26
N VAL A 3 12.42 8.17 -16.36
CA VAL A 3 12.34 6.76 -16.77
C VAL A 3 10.87 6.46 -17.06
N ARG A 4 10.42 6.74 -18.30
CA ARG A 4 9.22 6.08 -18.82
C ARG A 4 9.56 4.60 -18.94
N ALA A 5 9.07 3.78 -18.02
CA ALA A 5 9.02 2.34 -18.25
C ALA A 5 8.27 2.14 -19.57
N THR A 6 8.96 1.63 -20.60
CA THR A 6 8.34 1.42 -21.90
C THR A 6 7.42 0.23 -21.73
N LEU A 7 6.11 0.51 -21.72
CA LEU A 7 5.11 -0.44 -21.31
C LEU A 7 5.09 -1.66 -22.25
N ALA A 8 5.33 -2.83 -21.66
CA ALA A 8 5.58 -4.07 -22.38
C ALA A 8 4.32 -4.54 -23.13
N SER A 9 4.45 -4.88 -24.42
CA SER A 9 3.38 -5.54 -25.16
C SER A 9 3.06 -6.91 -24.56
N ALA A 10 1.88 -7.48 -24.85
CA ALA A 10 1.48 -8.79 -24.36
C ALA A 10 2.53 -9.89 -24.64
N SER A 11 3.19 -9.83 -25.81
CA SER A 11 4.30 -10.73 -26.18
C SER A 11 5.53 -10.56 -25.28
N VAL A 12 5.87 -9.33 -24.90
CA VAL A 12 6.98 -9.04 -23.98
C VAL A 12 6.63 -9.49 -22.55
N VAL A 13 5.39 -9.25 -22.09
CA VAL A 13 4.91 -9.76 -20.79
C VAL A 13 5.03 -11.29 -20.73
N ALA A 14 4.59 -12.01 -21.77
CA ALA A 14 4.71 -13.46 -21.84
C ALA A 14 6.17 -13.95 -21.82
N ALA A 15 7.08 -13.25 -22.52
CA ALA A 15 8.50 -13.56 -22.51
C ALA A 15 9.14 -13.32 -21.12
N LEU A 16 8.85 -12.21 -20.46
CA LEU A 16 9.33 -11.94 -19.10
C LEU A 16 8.79 -12.95 -18.08
N GLY A 17 7.54 -13.42 -18.23
CA GLY A 17 6.99 -14.51 -17.42
C GLY A 17 7.68 -15.87 -17.64
N LEU A 18 8.22 -16.13 -18.84
CA LEU A 18 9.10 -17.30 -19.08
C LEU A 18 10.43 -17.14 -18.35
N VAL A 19 11.04 -15.96 -18.41
CA VAL A 19 12.30 -15.65 -17.69
C VAL A 19 12.12 -15.85 -16.19
N ILE A 20 11.08 -15.27 -15.57
CA ILE A 20 10.80 -15.44 -14.13
C ILE A 20 10.68 -16.91 -13.73
N ARG A 21 9.97 -17.74 -14.52
CA ARG A 21 9.89 -19.19 -14.28
C ARG A 21 11.26 -19.87 -14.32
N SER A 22 12.07 -19.55 -15.32
CA SER A 22 13.42 -20.14 -15.46
C SER A 22 14.34 -19.73 -14.31
N LEU A 23 14.37 -18.45 -13.92
CA LEU A 23 15.15 -17.96 -12.78
C LEU A 23 14.69 -18.59 -11.46
N THR A 24 13.37 -18.75 -11.27
CA THR A 24 12.77 -19.44 -10.12
C THR A 24 13.24 -20.90 -10.02
N GLN A 25 13.34 -21.62 -11.14
CA GLN A 25 13.84 -22.99 -11.19
C GLN A 25 15.35 -23.09 -10.92
N VAL A 26 16.14 -22.09 -11.32
CA VAL A 26 17.58 -22.03 -10.96
C VAL A 26 17.72 -21.78 -9.46
N LEU A 27 17.00 -20.79 -8.91
CA LEU A 27 16.99 -20.47 -7.49
C LEU A 27 16.57 -21.68 -6.62
N HIS A 28 15.53 -22.41 -7.03
CA HIS A 28 15.11 -23.63 -6.33
C HIS A 28 16.23 -24.67 -6.24
N ARG A 29 16.95 -24.95 -7.34
CA ARG A 29 18.06 -25.91 -7.36
C ARG A 29 19.26 -25.46 -6.53
N LEU A 30 19.52 -24.16 -6.43
CA LEU A 30 20.55 -23.62 -5.54
C LEU A 30 20.20 -23.87 -4.07
N ARG A 31 18.94 -23.65 -3.66
CA ARG A 31 18.47 -23.97 -2.30
C ARG A 31 18.59 -25.46 -1.98
N GLU A 32 18.33 -26.34 -2.95
CA GLU A 32 18.49 -27.80 -2.77
C GLU A 32 19.97 -28.20 -2.60
N ALA A 33 20.88 -27.61 -3.37
CA ALA A 33 22.32 -27.85 -3.26
C ALA A 33 22.89 -27.36 -1.91
N GLU A 34 22.45 -26.18 -1.46
CA GLU A 34 22.77 -25.59 -0.15
C GLU A 34 22.28 -26.50 0.99
N ALA A 35 21.02 -26.93 0.95
CA ALA A 35 20.44 -27.84 1.94
C ALA A 35 21.09 -29.24 1.95
N ALA A 36 21.65 -29.69 0.82
CA ALA A 36 22.38 -30.96 0.73
C ALA A 36 23.84 -30.87 1.23
N GLY A 37 24.34 -29.68 1.58
CA GLY A 37 25.72 -29.49 2.05
C GLY A 37 26.80 -29.84 1.01
N ALA A 38 26.46 -29.77 -0.29
CA ALA A 38 27.22 -30.41 -1.36
C ALA A 38 28.35 -29.55 -1.98
N ALA A 39 28.77 -28.47 -1.32
CA ALA A 39 29.69 -27.46 -1.88
C ALA A 39 30.94 -27.21 -1.00
N GLU A 40 32.10 -27.11 -1.65
CA GLU A 40 33.31 -26.53 -1.05
C GLU A 40 33.12 -25.02 -0.80
N ALA A 41 33.83 -24.44 0.17
CA ALA A 41 33.61 -23.06 0.62
C ALA A 41 33.57 -22.02 -0.53
N ALA A 42 34.56 -22.03 -1.43
CA ALA A 42 34.59 -21.09 -2.57
C ALA A 42 33.44 -21.29 -3.57
N ARG A 43 32.88 -22.51 -3.64
CA ARG A 43 31.69 -22.80 -4.44
C ARG A 43 30.42 -22.34 -3.72
N ALA A 44 30.34 -22.53 -2.40
CA ALA A 44 29.23 -22.02 -1.58
C ALA A 44 29.14 -20.48 -1.66
N ASP A 45 30.27 -19.77 -1.59
CA ASP A 45 30.32 -18.31 -1.76
C ASP A 45 29.79 -17.87 -3.14
N ALA A 46 30.17 -18.58 -4.21
CA ALA A 46 29.70 -18.31 -5.57
C ALA A 46 28.20 -18.64 -5.75
N GLU A 47 27.71 -19.73 -5.16
CA GLU A 47 26.30 -20.11 -5.19
C GLU A 47 25.44 -19.12 -4.36
N ALA A 48 25.94 -18.61 -3.24
CA ALA A 48 25.31 -17.56 -2.43
C ALA A 48 25.25 -16.21 -3.17
N ALA A 49 26.35 -15.79 -3.80
CA ALA A 49 26.37 -14.59 -4.65
C ALA A 49 25.37 -14.71 -5.81
N ARG A 50 25.29 -15.89 -6.46
CA ARG A 50 24.33 -16.13 -7.55
C ARG A 50 22.87 -16.15 -7.06
N LYS A 51 22.61 -16.71 -5.87
CA LYS A 51 21.28 -16.66 -5.21
C LYS A 51 20.83 -15.21 -5.00
N HIS A 52 21.73 -14.35 -4.51
CA HIS A 52 21.48 -12.91 -4.34
C HIS A 52 21.16 -12.20 -5.67
N GLU A 53 21.97 -12.38 -6.71
CA GLU A 53 21.73 -11.78 -8.04
C GLU A 53 20.35 -12.15 -8.59
N LEU A 54 20.00 -13.44 -8.54
CA LEU A 54 18.70 -13.95 -9.01
C LEU A 54 17.53 -13.35 -8.24
N ALA A 55 17.67 -13.15 -6.94
CA ALA A 55 16.62 -12.56 -6.11
C ALA A 55 16.42 -11.06 -6.43
N CYS A 56 17.49 -10.32 -6.67
CA CYS A 56 17.45 -8.92 -7.15
C CYS A 56 16.84 -8.82 -8.56
N GLU A 57 17.17 -9.74 -9.47
CA GLU A 57 16.58 -9.83 -10.81
C GLU A 57 15.09 -10.12 -10.76
N LEU A 58 14.66 -11.10 -9.94
CA LEU A 58 13.25 -11.45 -9.72
C LEU A 58 12.44 -10.27 -9.15
N LEU A 59 12.98 -9.52 -8.17
CA LEU A 59 12.36 -8.30 -7.67
C LEU A 59 12.23 -7.22 -8.76
N THR A 60 13.25 -7.05 -9.62
CA THR A 60 13.24 -6.10 -10.73
C THR A 60 12.17 -6.47 -11.77
N LEU A 61 12.15 -7.72 -12.22
CA LEU A 61 11.17 -8.25 -13.17
C LEU A 61 9.73 -8.16 -12.63
N ARG A 62 9.54 -8.47 -11.33
CA ARG A 62 8.26 -8.28 -10.63
C ARG A 62 7.76 -6.84 -10.76
N ASN A 63 8.64 -5.84 -10.69
CA ASN A 63 8.22 -4.43 -10.78
C ASN A 63 7.86 -3.97 -12.20
N LEU A 64 8.35 -4.66 -13.24
CA LEU A 64 7.91 -4.45 -14.63
C LEU A 64 6.55 -5.08 -14.93
N LEU A 65 6.18 -6.16 -14.23
CA LEU A 65 4.96 -6.94 -14.48
C LEU A 65 3.84 -6.72 -13.46
N ILE A 66 4.09 -5.95 -12.38
CA ILE A 66 3.11 -5.71 -11.32
C ILE A 66 1.87 -5.00 -11.86
N SER A 67 2.01 -3.94 -12.64
CA SER A 67 0.90 -3.23 -13.32
C SER A 67 0.88 -3.57 -14.81
N THR A 68 -0.25 -3.34 -15.48
CA THR A 68 -0.36 -3.52 -16.94
C THR A 68 -0.25 -2.17 -17.67
N PRO A 69 0.10 -2.15 -18.98
CA PRO A 69 0.08 -0.95 -19.79
C PRO A 69 -1.26 -0.21 -19.72
N ALA A 70 -2.35 -0.93 -19.95
CA ALA A 70 -3.70 -0.38 -19.94
C ALA A 70 -4.00 0.30 -18.60
N SER A 71 -3.72 -0.36 -17.46
CA SER A 71 -4.02 0.18 -16.12
C SER A 71 -3.20 1.44 -15.74
N VAL A 72 -2.11 1.72 -16.46
CA VAL A 72 -1.26 2.92 -16.26
C VAL A 72 -1.56 4.00 -17.31
N GLU A 73 -1.98 3.61 -18.51
CA GLU A 73 -2.35 4.53 -19.60
C GLU A 73 -3.79 5.03 -19.49
N THR A 74 -4.70 4.24 -18.92
CA THR A 74 -6.07 4.67 -18.59
C THR A 74 -6.03 5.74 -17.52
N ARG A 75 -6.03 7.00 -17.95
CA ARG A 75 -6.17 8.15 -17.05
C ARG A 75 -7.58 8.16 -16.47
N PHE A 76 -7.75 7.49 -15.34
CA PHE A 76 -8.90 7.71 -14.48
C PHE A 76 -9.00 9.21 -14.17
N VAL A 77 -10.22 9.74 -14.30
CA VAL A 77 -10.55 11.13 -13.94
C VAL A 77 -11.42 11.05 -12.69
N PRO A 78 -10.86 11.32 -11.50
CA PRO A 78 -11.61 11.38 -10.27
C PRO A 78 -12.69 12.47 -10.31
N ALA A 79 -13.72 12.26 -9.49
CA ALA A 79 -14.60 13.34 -9.05
C ALA A 79 -13.97 14.05 -7.83
N PRO A 80 -14.26 15.35 -7.60
CA PRO A 80 -13.79 16.08 -6.41
C PRO A 80 -14.22 15.46 -5.07
N SER A 81 -15.26 14.64 -5.09
CA SER A 81 -15.74 13.85 -3.97
C SER A 81 -14.94 12.57 -3.71
N ASP A 82 -14.17 12.07 -4.67
CA ASP A 82 -13.41 10.83 -4.55
C ASP A 82 -12.26 10.97 -3.56
N VAL A 83 -11.94 9.86 -2.87
CA VAL A 83 -10.92 9.82 -1.83
C VAL A 83 -9.87 8.76 -2.18
N PHE A 84 -8.61 9.15 -2.15
CA PHE A 84 -7.47 8.26 -2.31
C PHE A 84 -6.74 8.08 -0.98
N VAL A 85 -6.68 6.85 -0.48
CA VAL A 85 -5.73 6.46 0.56
C VAL A 85 -4.39 6.19 -0.12
N VAL A 86 -3.47 7.14 0.02
CA VAL A 86 -2.15 7.09 -0.59
C VAL A 86 -1.12 6.82 0.48
N GLY A 87 -0.08 6.07 0.16
CA GLY A 87 1.09 5.98 1.02
C GLY A 87 2.20 5.26 0.28
N TYR A 88 3.42 5.41 0.75
CA TYR A 88 4.47 4.50 0.30
C TYR A 88 4.10 3.06 0.76
N PRO A 89 4.39 2.01 -0.03
CA PRO A 89 4.05 0.64 0.35
C PRO A 89 4.49 0.29 1.77
N ARG A 90 3.64 -0.41 2.53
CA ARG A 90 3.88 -0.81 3.94
C ARG A 90 3.88 0.32 4.99
N CYS A 91 3.52 1.55 4.62
CA CYS A 91 3.26 2.63 5.59
C CYS A 91 1.92 2.53 6.34
N GLY A 92 1.05 1.56 6.05
CA GLY A 92 -0.24 1.37 6.74
C GLY A 92 -1.49 1.65 5.91
N THR A 93 -1.38 1.75 4.58
CA THR A 93 -2.51 2.04 3.67
C THR A 93 -3.71 1.10 3.83
N THR A 94 -3.52 -0.18 4.15
CA THR A 94 -4.61 -1.13 4.45
C THR A 94 -5.45 -0.68 5.64
N TRP A 95 -4.81 -0.20 6.71
CA TRP A 95 -5.49 0.22 7.94
C TRP A 95 -6.37 1.45 7.70
N VAL A 96 -5.81 2.47 7.04
CA VAL A 96 -6.57 3.66 6.65
C VAL A 96 -7.63 3.36 5.58
N SER A 97 -7.39 2.38 4.69
CA SER A 97 -8.43 1.92 3.74
C SER A 97 -9.63 1.33 4.48
N GLN A 98 -9.40 0.56 5.55
CA GLN A 98 -10.49 0.03 6.38
C GLN A 98 -11.20 1.13 7.18
N ILE A 99 -10.47 2.11 7.75
CA ILE A 99 -11.08 3.28 8.43
C ILE A 99 -11.98 4.05 7.45
N VAL A 100 -11.49 4.37 6.26
CA VAL A 100 -12.27 5.06 5.22
C VAL A 100 -13.45 4.21 4.77
N HIS A 101 -13.29 2.90 4.63
CA HIS A 101 -14.36 1.98 4.25
C HIS A 101 -15.47 1.88 5.29
N ALA A 102 -15.13 1.75 6.57
CA ALA A 102 -16.09 1.71 7.67
C ALA A 102 -16.89 3.03 7.80
N LEU A 103 -16.22 4.19 7.69
CA LEU A 103 -16.91 5.48 7.77
C LEU A 103 -17.93 5.67 6.64
N ARG A 104 -17.55 5.37 5.39
CA ARG A 104 -18.43 5.53 4.20
C ARG A 104 -19.54 4.47 4.09
N THR A 105 -19.53 3.42 4.91
CA THR A 105 -20.60 2.42 5.01
C THR A 105 -21.51 2.60 6.22
N GLY A 106 -21.16 3.46 7.19
CA GLY A 106 -21.87 3.64 8.46
C GLY A 106 -21.41 2.70 9.59
N ALA A 107 -20.30 1.98 9.38
CA ALA A 107 -19.75 0.97 10.27
C ALA A 107 -20.78 -0.11 10.71
N GLU A 108 -21.74 -0.42 9.82
CA GLU A 108 -22.61 -1.59 9.90
C GLU A 108 -21.78 -2.83 9.56
N VAL A 109 -21.62 -3.79 10.47
CA VAL A 109 -20.61 -4.86 10.35
C VAL A 109 -20.83 -5.71 9.10
N GLU A 110 -22.08 -6.11 8.87
CA GLU A 110 -22.53 -6.96 7.76
C GLU A 110 -22.25 -6.33 6.40
N LYS A 111 -22.33 -4.99 6.30
CA LYS A 111 -22.07 -4.23 5.08
C LYS A 111 -20.58 -3.88 4.94
N THR A 112 -19.92 -3.60 6.06
CA THR A 112 -18.53 -3.13 6.13
C THR A 112 -17.52 -4.27 5.96
N MET A 113 -17.90 -5.51 6.24
CA MET A 113 -17.04 -6.69 6.06
C MET A 113 -17.46 -7.60 4.88
N ALA A 114 -18.44 -7.17 4.07
CA ALA A 114 -18.92 -7.92 2.89
C ALA A 114 -18.00 -7.79 1.67
N PHE A 115 -16.74 -8.23 1.81
CA PHE A 115 -15.75 -8.30 0.73
C PHE A 115 -14.75 -9.45 1.00
N GLY A 116 -14.09 -9.99 -0.02
CA GLY A 116 -13.03 -11.00 0.17
C GLY A 116 -11.70 -10.37 0.58
N GLU A 117 -11.28 -9.31 -0.11
CA GLU A 117 -10.12 -8.47 0.21
C GLU A 117 -10.47 -6.97 0.16
N ILE A 118 -9.87 -6.14 1.03
CA ILE A 118 -10.09 -4.68 1.09
C ILE A 118 -9.88 -3.97 -0.26
N SER A 119 -9.00 -4.50 -1.14
CA SER A 119 -8.79 -3.94 -2.48
C SER A 119 -9.98 -4.14 -3.41
N GLU A 120 -10.97 -4.98 -3.09
CA GLU A 120 -12.21 -5.11 -3.86
C GLU A 120 -13.11 -3.88 -3.69
N VAL A 121 -13.18 -3.34 -2.47
CA VAL A 121 -14.05 -2.20 -2.09
C VAL A 121 -13.31 -0.86 -1.99
N VAL A 122 -11.98 -0.88 -1.91
CA VAL A 122 -11.07 0.28 -2.03
C VAL A 122 -10.04 -0.02 -3.14
N PRO A 123 -10.43 0.07 -4.43
CA PRO A 123 -9.61 -0.40 -5.56
C PRO A 123 -8.24 0.26 -5.63
N TRP A 124 -7.21 -0.52 -5.93
CA TRP A 124 -5.87 0.00 -6.20
C TRP A 124 -5.83 0.57 -7.64
N ASP A 125 -5.71 1.89 -7.76
CA ASP A 125 -5.78 2.63 -9.02
C ASP A 125 -5.01 1.99 -10.20
N VAL A 126 -3.70 1.79 -10.06
CA VAL A 126 -2.82 1.23 -11.10
C VAL A 126 -2.85 -0.31 -11.21
N GLN A 127 -3.82 -0.96 -10.56
CA GLN A 127 -4.10 -2.40 -10.68
C GLN A 127 -5.55 -2.71 -11.07
N ALA A 128 -6.49 -1.79 -10.85
CA ALA A 128 -7.92 -2.09 -10.87
C ALA A 128 -8.36 -2.87 -12.12
N GLU A 129 -8.03 -2.38 -13.30
CA GLU A 129 -8.34 -3.06 -14.56
C GLU A 129 -7.64 -4.44 -14.70
N ALA A 130 -6.39 -4.56 -14.25
CA ALA A 130 -5.65 -5.83 -14.23
C ALA A 130 -6.23 -6.86 -13.23
N CYS A 131 -7.03 -6.39 -12.27
CA CYS A 131 -7.84 -7.19 -11.35
C CYS A 131 -9.33 -7.27 -11.78
N GLY A 132 -9.67 -6.85 -13.00
CA GLY A 132 -11.04 -6.89 -13.53
C GLY A 132 -11.99 -5.80 -13.00
N GLN A 133 -11.50 -4.89 -12.16
CA GLN A 133 -12.27 -3.78 -11.58
C GLN A 133 -12.32 -2.59 -12.53
N ARG A 134 -13.42 -1.82 -12.48
CA ARG A 134 -13.56 -0.55 -13.21
C ARG A 134 -13.66 0.60 -12.21
N LEU A 135 -12.68 1.51 -12.21
CA LEU A 135 -12.61 2.64 -11.26
C LEU A 135 -13.83 3.57 -11.32
N ASN A 136 -14.50 3.64 -12.48
CA ASN A 136 -15.72 4.45 -12.67
C ASN A 136 -17.00 3.79 -12.16
N SER A 137 -16.99 2.51 -11.75
CA SER A 137 -18.19 1.86 -11.23
C SER A 137 -18.70 2.51 -9.93
N PRO A 138 -20.01 2.44 -9.65
CA PRO A 138 -20.53 2.66 -8.30
C PRO A 138 -19.84 1.74 -7.28
N GLN A 139 -19.71 2.22 -6.05
CA GLN A 139 -19.14 1.48 -4.92
C GLN A 139 -20.14 1.47 -3.76
N VAL A 140 -19.99 0.53 -2.82
CA VAL A 140 -20.97 0.24 -1.73
C VAL A 140 -21.11 1.33 -0.65
N GLY A 141 -20.32 2.40 -0.71
CA GLY A 141 -20.37 3.53 0.22
C GLY A 141 -20.05 4.86 -0.49
N VAL A 142 -20.30 5.97 0.19
CA VAL A 142 -20.07 7.34 -0.34
C VAL A 142 -19.27 8.14 0.68
N PRO A 143 -18.21 8.88 0.30
CA PRO A 143 -17.63 9.05 -1.05
C PRO A 143 -17.06 7.75 -1.65
N ARG A 144 -16.67 7.76 -2.94
CA ARG A 144 -15.86 6.64 -3.50
C ARG A 144 -14.47 6.67 -2.88
N ALA A 145 -13.91 5.49 -2.62
CA ALA A 145 -12.56 5.36 -2.08
C ALA A 145 -11.68 4.50 -3.00
N PHE A 146 -10.41 4.85 -3.06
CA PHE A 146 -9.36 4.21 -3.86
C PHE A 146 -8.08 4.12 -3.04
N LYS A 147 -7.20 3.18 -3.39
CA LYS A 147 -5.86 3.04 -2.82
C LYS A 147 -4.83 3.41 -3.88
N SER A 148 -3.74 4.07 -3.50
CA SER A 148 -2.61 4.34 -4.41
C SER A 148 -1.26 4.26 -3.70
N HIS A 149 -0.22 4.03 -4.51
CA HIS A 149 1.19 4.09 -4.13
C HIS A 149 1.98 5.01 -5.09
N GLU A 150 1.27 5.90 -5.78
CA GLU A 150 1.85 6.87 -6.72
C GLU A 150 2.33 8.15 -6.02
N THR A 151 3.39 8.77 -6.56
CA THR A 151 3.86 10.08 -6.06
C THR A 151 2.83 11.16 -6.39
N TRP A 152 2.96 12.32 -5.75
CA TRP A 152 2.11 13.47 -6.05
C TRP A 152 2.16 13.85 -7.55
N GLU A 153 3.29 13.71 -8.23
CA GLU A 153 3.42 14.06 -9.65
C GLU A 153 2.73 13.08 -10.59
N ALA A 154 2.52 11.83 -10.16
CA ALA A 154 2.01 10.74 -10.99
C ALA A 154 0.52 10.45 -10.74
N ILE A 155 0.02 10.62 -9.51
CA ILE A 155 -1.37 10.31 -9.14
C ILE A 155 -2.38 11.19 -9.88
N ALA A 156 -3.54 10.61 -10.22
CA ALA A 156 -4.67 11.31 -10.80
C ALA A 156 -5.11 12.52 -9.93
N LYS A 157 -5.64 13.58 -10.57
CA LYS A 157 -5.93 14.89 -9.95
C LYS A 157 -7.42 15.16 -9.80
N ALA A 158 -7.75 16.22 -9.05
CA ALA A 158 -9.12 16.60 -8.68
C ALA A 158 -9.87 15.55 -7.82
N ALA A 159 -9.17 14.98 -6.84
CA ALA A 159 -9.70 14.15 -5.75
C ALA A 159 -9.20 14.69 -4.40
N ARG A 160 -9.64 14.06 -3.30
CA ARG A 160 -9.11 14.23 -1.95
C ARG A 160 -8.13 13.10 -1.64
N TYR A 161 -7.09 13.36 -0.86
CA TYR A 161 -6.03 12.40 -0.56
C TYR A 161 -5.80 12.30 0.95
N ILE A 162 -5.75 11.08 1.47
CA ILE A 162 -5.28 10.77 2.81
C ILE A 162 -3.90 10.14 2.64
N TYR A 163 -2.86 10.91 2.92
CA TYR A 163 -1.47 10.50 2.80
C TYR A 163 -1.00 9.80 4.09
N MET A 164 -0.53 8.57 3.92
CA MET A 164 -0.08 7.70 4.99
C MET A 164 1.45 7.71 5.10
N ALA A 165 1.96 8.31 6.18
CA ALA A 165 3.36 8.34 6.54
C ALA A 165 3.69 7.29 7.62
N ARG A 166 4.93 6.77 7.58
CA ARG A 166 5.50 5.87 8.58
C ARG A 166 6.99 6.12 8.64
N ASP A 167 7.63 5.86 9.78
CA ASP A 167 9.08 5.90 9.87
C ASP A 167 9.74 5.05 8.76
N PRO A 168 10.71 5.58 7.99
CA PRO A 168 11.34 4.86 6.88
C PRO A 168 12.05 3.57 7.25
N VAL A 169 12.56 3.43 8.48
CA VAL A 169 13.26 2.24 8.97
C VAL A 169 12.26 1.12 9.26
N ASP A 170 11.14 1.46 9.89
CA ASP A 170 10.01 0.55 10.09
C ASP A 170 9.32 0.16 8.76
N ALA A 171 9.15 1.12 7.85
CA ALA A 171 8.61 0.87 6.51
C ALA A 171 9.55 -0.03 5.69
N PHE A 172 10.86 0.15 5.81
CA PHE A 172 11.86 -0.71 5.18
C PHE A 172 11.79 -2.15 5.70
N LEU A 173 11.80 -2.37 7.02
CA LEU A 173 11.67 -3.71 7.60
C LEU A 173 10.38 -4.40 7.10
N SER A 174 9.26 -3.69 7.12
CA SER A 174 7.99 -4.27 6.66
C SER A 174 7.91 -4.46 5.13
N CYS A 175 8.73 -3.77 4.34
CA CYS A 175 8.95 -4.05 2.92
C CYS A 175 9.79 -5.31 2.72
N TYR A 176 10.88 -5.45 3.46
CA TYR A 176 11.76 -6.61 3.45
C TYR A 176 11.01 -7.90 3.83
N GLU A 177 10.13 -7.87 4.83
CA GLU A 177 9.32 -9.02 5.23
C GLU A 177 8.30 -9.47 4.17
N HIS A 178 7.82 -8.56 3.31
CA HIS A 178 6.60 -8.79 2.50
C HIS A 178 6.82 -8.82 0.99
N LEU A 179 7.71 -7.98 0.44
CA LEU A 179 7.97 -7.94 -1.00
C LEU A 179 8.62 -9.21 -1.58
N PRO A 180 9.50 -9.94 -0.87
CA PRO A 180 10.05 -11.22 -1.34
C PRO A 180 8.96 -12.25 -1.72
N ALA A 181 7.84 -12.29 -0.99
CA ALA A 181 6.73 -13.20 -1.26
C ALA A 181 5.98 -12.89 -2.57
N TYR A 182 6.19 -11.73 -3.19
CA TYR A 182 5.68 -11.39 -4.54
C TYR A 182 6.61 -11.85 -5.67
N ALA A 183 7.84 -12.25 -5.34
CA ALA A 183 8.87 -12.69 -6.29
C ALA A 183 9.22 -14.19 -6.13
N ASN A 184 8.38 -14.93 -5.39
CA ASN A 184 8.62 -16.34 -4.97
C ASN A 184 9.95 -16.57 -4.24
N LEU A 185 10.38 -15.55 -3.50
CA LEU A 185 11.53 -15.62 -2.60
C LEU A 185 11.06 -16.10 -1.22
N LEU A 186 11.91 -16.89 -0.57
CA LEU A 186 11.77 -17.42 0.77
C LEU A 186 12.60 -16.58 1.75
N PRO A 187 12.27 -16.62 3.06
CA PRO A 187 13.19 -16.13 4.10
C PRO A 187 14.57 -16.78 3.92
N GLY A 188 15.64 -15.97 3.87
CA GLY A 188 17.01 -16.44 3.65
C GLY A 188 17.50 -16.46 2.19
N ASP A 189 16.66 -16.13 1.20
CA ASP A 189 17.14 -15.86 -0.18
C ASP A 189 17.78 -14.48 -0.33
N LEU A 190 17.37 -13.53 0.54
CA LEU A 190 17.89 -12.18 0.62
C LEU A 190 18.11 -11.81 2.08
N GLU A 191 19.24 -11.21 2.37
CA GLU A 191 19.52 -10.55 3.65
C GLU A 191 18.99 -9.09 3.66
N PRO A 192 18.80 -8.46 4.84
CA PRO A 192 18.36 -7.06 4.92
C PRO A 192 19.31 -6.08 4.21
N GLN A 193 20.62 -6.31 4.27
CA GLN A 193 21.65 -5.50 3.60
C GLN A 193 21.51 -5.61 2.07
N GLN A 194 21.38 -6.83 1.57
CA GLN A 194 21.18 -7.14 0.16
C GLN A 194 19.88 -6.54 -0.40
N PHE A 195 18.80 -6.61 0.38
CA PHE A 195 17.54 -5.95 0.04
C PHE A 195 17.67 -4.42 0.07
N ALA A 196 18.48 -3.87 0.98
CA ALA A 196 18.81 -2.44 1.00
C ALA A 196 19.57 -2.03 -0.26
N ASP A 197 20.57 -2.81 -0.67
CA ASP A 197 21.34 -2.56 -1.90
C ASP A 197 20.45 -2.55 -3.14
N ALA A 198 19.58 -3.57 -3.30
CA ALA A 198 18.60 -3.61 -4.38
C ALA A 198 17.65 -2.40 -4.36
N LEU A 199 17.12 -2.05 -3.18
CA LEU A 199 16.19 -0.95 -2.99
C LEU A 199 16.85 0.41 -3.30
N PHE A 200 18.07 0.66 -2.82
CA PHE A 200 18.83 1.88 -3.10
C PHE A 200 19.38 1.95 -4.54
N ALA A 201 19.65 0.82 -5.18
CA ALA A 201 19.98 0.75 -6.61
C ALA A 201 18.78 1.01 -7.54
N GLY A 202 17.56 1.16 -6.98
CA GLY A 202 16.35 1.42 -7.75
C GLY A 202 15.72 0.18 -8.38
N ALA A 203 16.13 -1.03 -7.98
CA ALA A 203 15.53 -2.30 -8.42
C ALA A 203 14.03 -2.41 -8.03
N ALA A 204 13.59 -1.57 -7.10
CA ALA A 204 12.18 -1.43 -6.76
C ALA A 204 11.69 0.02 -6.84
N ARG A 205 10.40 0.20 -7.20
CA ARG A 205 9.67 1.45 -6.94
C ARG A 205 9.69 1.82 -5.45
N ALA A 206 9.89 0.81 -4.59
CA ALA A 206 10.18 0.92 -3.17
C ALA A 206 11.47 1.74 -2.85
N GLY A 207 12.42 1.87 -3.78
CA GLY A 207 13.62 2.68 -3.59
C GLY A 207 13.38 4.19 -3.40
N GLN A 208 12.16 4.65 -3.65
CA GLN A 208 11.84 6.08 -3.81
C GLN A 208 11.03 6.65 -2.64
N ILE A 209 11.14 6.09 -1.42
CA ILE A 209 10.40 6.59 -0.24
C ILE A 209 10.67 8.07 0.05
N TRP A 210 11.92 8.56 -0.05
CA TRP A 210 12.22 9.98 0.17
C TRP A 210 11.60 10.91 -0.90
N PRO A 211 11.79 10.72 -2.22
CA PRO A 211 11.05 11.47 -3.24
C PRO A 211 9.53 11.42 -3.07
N HIS A 212 8.98 10.25 -2.69
CA HIS A 212 7.56 10.08 -2.43
C HIS A 212 7.11 10.95 -1.24
N PHE A 213 7.81 10.88 -0.11
CA PHE A 213 7.52 11.69 1.08
C PHE A 213 7.62 13.19 0.76
N LEU A 214 8.67 13.63 0.06
CA LEU A 214 8.88 15.04 -0.30
C LEU A 214 7.81 15.59 -1.24
N GLY A 215 7.41 14.84 -2.27
CA GLY A 215 6.36 15.26 -3.21
C GLY A 215 5.03 15.51 -2.49
N TRP A 216 4.67 14.62 -1.57
CA TRP A 216 3.48 14.77 -0.72
C TRP A 216 3.65 15.82 0.39
N TRP A 217 4.86 16.02 0.93
CA TRP A 217 5.13 16.97 2.02
C TRP A 217 5.01 18.42 1.54
N LYS A 218 5.33 18.66 0.26
CA LYS A 218 5.06 19.92 -0.44
C LYS A 218 3.56 20.21 -0.59
N GLN A 219 2.70 19.20 -0.40
CA GLN A 219 1.24 19.33 -0.40
C GLN A 219 0.60 19.27 0.99
N ARG A 220 1.36 19.19 2.09
CA ARG A 220 0.79 19.04 3.44
C ARG A 220 -0.17 20.16 3.89
N ARG A 221 -0.09 21.32 3.24
CA ARG A 221 -0.96 22.51 3.45
C ARG A 221 -2.07 22.63 2.40
N ASN A 222 -2.19 21.68 1.48
CA ASN A 222 -3.28 21.61 0.52
C ASN A 222 -4.54 21.12 1.25
N PRO A 223 -5.68 21.83 1.21
CA PRO A 223 -6.88 21.44 1.94
C PRO A 223 -7.50 20.10 1.49
N ASP A 224 -7.13 19.62 0.30
CA ASP A 224 -7.52 18.31 -0.22
C ASP A 224 -6.51 17.19 0.15
N VAL A 225 -5.53 17.46 1.02
CA VAL A 225 -4.53 16.49 1.49
C VAL A 225 -4.49 16.44 3.02
N LEU A 226 -4.93 15.32 3.59
CA LEU A 226 -4.78 14.99 5.01
C LEU A 226 -3.55 14.09 5.18
N TRP A 227 -2.60 14.44 6.06
CA TRP A 227 -1.57 13.50 6.51
C TRP A 227 -2.04 12.71 7.73
N VAL A 228 -1.73 11.41 7.73
CA VAL A 228 -1.90 10.48 8.84
C VAL A 228 -0.58 9.73 9.05
N PHE A 229 -0.14 9.62 10.30
CA PHE A 229 1.09 8.92 10.67
C PHE A 229 0.75 7.57 11.29
N TYR A 230 1.55 6.54 10.99
CA TYR A 230 1.34 5.17 11.49
C TYR A 230 1.42 5.11 13.02
N ASP A 231 2.30 5.93 13.59
CA ASP A 231 2.50 6.14 15.02
C ASP A 231 1.24 6.72 15.69
N ASP A 232 0.56 7.66 15.04
CA ASP A 232 -0.69 8.26 15.56
C ASP A 232 -1.82 7.23 15.61
N LEU A 233 -1.91 6.32 14.63
CA LEU A 233 -2.93 5.26 14.62
C LEU A 233 -2.78 4.28 15.80
N HIS A 234 -1.55 4.09 16.29
CA HIS A 234 -1.27 3.30 17.49
C HIS A 234 -1.47 4.09 18.79
N ALA A 235 -1.12 5.38 18.79
CA ALA A 235 -1.24 6.22 19.98
C ALA A 235 -2.69 6.66 20.28
N ASP A 236 -3.47 6.97 19.24
CA ASP A 236 -4.84 7.48 19.34
C ASP A 236 -5.66 7.12 18.07
N LEU A 237 -6.08 5.86 17.97
CA LEU A 237 -6.95 5.40 16.89
C LEU A 237 -8.29 6.18 16.83
N PRO A 238 -9.03 6.42 17.94
CA PRO A 238 -10.28 7.19 17.90
C PRO A 238 -10.11 8.62 17.37
N GLY A 239 -9.09 9.36 17.82
CA GLY A 239 -8.80 10.69 17.31
C GLY A 239 -8.33 10.68 15.85
N CYS A 240 -7.60 9.65 15.41
CA CYS A 240 -7.33 9.45 13.98
C CYS A 240 -8.60 9.24 13.16
N ILE A 241 -9.53 8.40 13.64
CA ILE A 241 -10.82 8.14 12.97
C ILE A 241 -11.65 9.43 12.89
N ALA A 242 -11.75 10.20 13.97
CA ALA A 242 -12.45 11.48 13.98
C ALA A 242 -11.83 12.49 12.98
N ARG A 243 -10.49 12.60 12.94
CA ARG A 243 -9.78 13.44 11.95
C ARG A 243 -10.01 12.98 10.51
N VAL A 244 -10.14 11.67 10.27
CA VAL A 244 -10.48 11.11 8.96
C VAL A 244 -11.95 11.33 8.62
N ALA A 245 -12.88 11.34 9.60
CA ALA A 245 -14.30 11.61 9.41
C ALA A 245 -14.62 13.11 9.25
N GLU A 246 -13.80 14.02 9.78
CA GLU A 246 -13.83 15.45 9.47
C GLU A 246 -13.33 15.73 8.04
N PHE A 247 -12.24 15.04 7.67
CA PHE A 247 -11.96 14.73 6.27
C PHE A 247 -13.06 13.78 5.73
N LEU A 248 -13.10 13.44 4.43
CA LEU A 248 -14.32 12.87 3.79
C LEU A 248 -15.54 13.82 3.79
N GLY A 249 -15.88 14.49 4.91
CA GLY A 249 -17.06 15.33 5.11
C GLY A 249 -18.16 14.67 5.94
N LEU A 250 -17.78 13.79 6.87
CA LEU A 250 -18.65 12.92 7.69
C LEU A 250 -18.55 13.25 9.19
N ALA A 251 -18.22 14.49 9.56
CA ALA A 251 -17.99 14.91 10.96
C ALA A 251 -19.23 14.72 11.85
N GLU A 252 -20.42 14.82 11.27
CA GLU A 252 -21.73 14.60 11.92
C GLU A 252 -22.07 13.10 12.09
N SER A 253 -21.09 12.19 11.92
CA SER A 253 -21.29 10.77 12.19
C SER A 253 -21.62 10.57 13.68
N GLU A 254 -22.64 9.78 13.97
CA GLU A 254 -23.01 9.46 15.34
C GLU A 254 -21.81 8.89 16.13
N PRO A 255 -21.63 9.22 17.43
CA PRO A 255 -20.56 8.66 18.24
C PRO A 255 -20.46 7.13 18.16
N ALA A 256 -21.60 6.44 18.16
CA ALA A 256 -21.68 4.98 17.98
C ALA A 256 -21.11 4.49 16.64
N THR A 257 -21.16 5.30 15.57
CA THR A 257 -20.53 4.97 14.28
C THR A 257 -19.01 5.10 14.36
N LEU A 258 -18.49 6.09 15.09
CA LEU A 258 -17.05 6.25 15.32
C LEU A 258 -16.51 5.12 16.23
N GLU A 259 -17.26 4.74 17.26
CA GLU A 259 -16.95 3.59 18.14
C GLU A 259 -16.93 2.26 17.38
N ARG A 260 -17.97 1.98 16.56
CA ARG A 260 -17.98 0.79 15.68
C ARG A 260 -16.83 0.81 14.68
N THR A 261 -16.49 1.98 14.12
CA THR A 261 -15.31 2.14 13.26
C THR A 261 -14.03 1.78 14.01
N ALA A 262 -13.86 2.26 15.25
CA ALA A 262 -12.68 1.95 16.06
C ALA A 262 -12.56 0.46 16.39
N ALA A 263 -13.68 -0.23 16.66
CA ALA A 263 -13.69 -1.67 16.86
C ALA A 263 -13.27 -2.44 15.59
N LEU A 264 -13.91 -2.14 14.44
CA LEU A 264 -13.63 -2.78 13.13
C LEU A 264 -12.24 -2.45 12.55
N CYS A 265 -11.61 -1.38 13.05
CA CYS A 265 -10.26 -0.95 12.66
C CYS A 265 -9.22 -1.22 13.77
N SER A 266 -9.58 -1.90 14.85
CA SER A 266 -8.60 -2.25 15.89
C SER A 266 -7.60 -3.28 15.36
N PHE A 267 -6.36 -3.24 15.86
CA PHE A 267 -5.35 -4.21 15.45
C PHE A 267 -5.78 -5.65 15.78
N ASP A 268 -6.37 -5.86 16.95
CA ASP A 268 -6.89 -7.16 17.39
C ASP A 268 -7.98 -7.69 16.45
N PHE A 269 -8.94 -6.84 16.05
CA PHE A 269 -9.96 -7.23 15.08
C PHE A 269 -9.35 -7.56 13.72
N MET A 270 -8.46 -6.70 13.20
CA MET A 270 -7.89 -6.86 11.86
C MET A 270 -6.85 -8.00 11.75
N SER A 271 -6.23 -8.42 12.86
CA SER A 271 -5.24 -9.52 12.89
C SER A 271 -5.84 -10.87 13.32
N ALA A 272 -7.07 -10.90 13.84
CA ALA A 272 -7.77 -12.14 14.18
C ALA A 272 -7.88 -13.08 12.96
N ALA A 273 -7.75 -14.39 13.19
CA ALA A 273 -7.60 -15.39 12.11
C ALA A 273 -8.74 -15.37 11.08
N ASP A 274 -9.98 -15.14 11.51
CA ASP A 274 -11.17 -15.08 10.64
C ASP A 274 -11.22 -13.78 9.82
N ASN A 275 -10.58 -12.71 10.30
CA ASN A 275 -10.60 -11.37 9.71
C ASN A 275 -9.35 -11.07 8.86
N ALA A 276 -8.18 -11.59 9.22
CA ALA A 276 -6.91 -11.30 8.54
C ALA A 276 -6.94 -11.50 7.00
N PRO A 277 -7.64 -12.52 6.43
CA PRO A 277 -7.76 -12.68 4.98
C PRO A 277 -8.35 -11.45 4.26
N HIS A 278 -9.30 -10.74 4.89
CA HIS A 278 -9.90 -9.50 4.39
C HIS A 278 -8.86 -8.40 4.18
N PHE A 279 -7.77 -8.42 4.95
CA PHE A 279 -6.77 -7.36 4.96
C PHE A 279 -5.48 -7.72 4.25
N ASP A 280 -5.37 -8.96 3.76
CA ASP A 280 -4.24 -9.50 3.00
C ASP A 280 -4.26 -9.05 1.52
N ASP A 281 -3.61 -9.80 0.62
CA ASP A 281 -3.32 -9.42 -0.77
C ASP A 281 -3.68 -10.54 -1.76
N HIS A 282 -4.54 -11.48 -1.36
CA HIS A 282 -4.83 -12.70 -2.12
C HIS A 282 -5.61 -12.43 -3.41
N PHE A 283 -6.51 -11.44 -3.44
CA PHE A 283 -7.23 -11.00 -4.63
C PHE A 283 -6.26 -10.34 -5.62
N VAL A 284 -5.41 -9.42 -5.15
CA VAL A 284 -4.41 -8.75 -6.00
C VAL A 284 -3.37 -9.75 -6.52
N ARG A 285 -2.78 -10.56 -5.63
CA ARG A 285 -1.80 -11.61 -5.98
C ARG A 285 -2.37 -12.61 -6.96
N GLY A 286 -3.62 -13.04 -6.78
CA GLY A 286 -4.28 -14.00 -7.67
C GLY A 286 -4.40 -13.51 -9.13
N HIS A 287 -4.42 -12.21 -9.35
CA HIS A 287 -4.39 -11.58 -10.69
C HIS A 287 -2.97 -11.23 -11.16
N VAL A 288 -2.04 -10.95 -10.25
CA VAL A 288 -0.65 -10.56 -10.53
C VAL A 288 0.24 -11.76 -10.84
N LEU A 289 0.24 -12.80 -10.00
CA LEU A 289 1.19 -13.91 -10.06
C LEU A 289 1.15 -14.67 -11.39
N PRO A 290 -0.02 -14.98 -12.00
CA PRO A 290 -0.07 -15.63 -13.31
C PRO A 290 0.60 -14.82 -14.43
N ARG A 291 0.55 -13.48 -14.37
CA ARG A 291 1.24 -12.59 -15.33
C ARG A 291 2.76 -12.69 -15.22
N MET A 292 3.26 -12.94 -14.01
CA MET A 292 4.67 -13.23 -13.72
C MET A 292 5.05 -14.69 -13.99
N GLY A 293 4.11 -15.51 -14.47
CA GLY A 293 4.30 -16.93 -14.70
C GLY A 293 4.35 -17.78 -13.43
N LEU A 294 3.95 -17.23 -12.28
CA LEU A 294 3.92 -17.89 -10.98
C LEU A 294 2.51 -18.47 -10.68
N PRO A 295 2.38 -19.48 -9.80
CA PRO A 295 1.08 -20.03 -9.40
C PRO A 295 0.16 -18.99 -8.76
N ARG A 296 -1.15 -19.06 -9.02
CA ARG A 296 -2.18 -18.15 -8.47
C ARG A 296 -2.27 -18.25 -6.95
N ASP A 297 -2.13 -19.46 -6.44
CA ASP A 297 -2.27 -19.92 -5.06
C ASP A 297 -0.95 -19.88 -4.27
N LEU A 298 0.11 -19.28 -4.83
CA LEU A 298 1.39 -19.16 -4.14
C LEU A 298 1.18 -18.46 -2.78
N PRO A 299 1.54 -19.09 -1.64
CA PRO A 299 1.20 -18.57 -0.32
C PRO A 299 1.85 -17.21 -0.09
N ALA A 300 1.12 -16.30 0.56
CA ALA A 300 1.64 -14.98 0.91
C ALA A 300 2.77 -15.05 1.94
N ARG A 301 2.84 -16.13 2.74
CA ARG A 301 3.83 -16.44 3.80
C ARG A 301 3.89 -15.43 4.96
N VAL A 302 3.50 -14.18 4.74
CA VAL A 302 3.42 -13.09 5.73
C VAL A 302 2.14 -12.29 5.44
N SER A 303 1.28 -12.13 6.45
CA SER A 303 0.09 -11.28 6.36
C SER A 303 0.47 -9.78 6.24
N LYS A 304 -0.50 -8.93 5.90
CA LYS A 304 -0.36 -7.47 6.04
C LYS A 304 -0.51 -6.97 7.48
N VAL A 305 -1.22 -7.70 8.34
CA VAL A 305 -1.59 -7.25 9.70
C VAL A 305 -0.94 -8.14 10.77
N CYS A 306 0.40 -8.24 10.73
CA CYS A 306 1.14 -9.21 11.58
C CYS A 306 1.51 -8.72 12.98
N HIS A 307 2.05 -7.50 13.12
CA HIS A 307 2.77 -7.11 14.34
C HIS A 307 2.21 -5.89 15.06
N GLY A 308 1.79 -4.83 14.34
CA GLY A 308 1.23 -3.64 15.00
C GLY A 308 2.19 -2.92 15.96
N VAL A 309 3.51 -2.99 15.73
CA VAL A 309 4.52 -2.36 16.60
C VAL A 309 5.30 -1.29 15.86
N VAL A 310 5.54 -0.17 16.56
CA VAL A 310 6.41 0.94 16.13
C VAL A 310 7.86 0.72 16.60
N GLY A 311 8.81 1.12 15.75
CA GLY A 311 10.25 1.10 16.05
C GLY A 311 10.89 -0.29 16.03
N ARG A 312 10.25 -1.28 15.40
CA ARG A 312 10.87 -2.62 15.17
C ARG A 312 12.10 -2.50 14.28
N GLY A 313 12.04 -1.67 13.24
CA GLY A 313 13.12 -1.49 12.27
C GLY A 313 14.46 -1.16 12.94
N ALA A 314 14.46 -0.20 13.88
CA ALA A 314 15.66 0.19 14.61
C ALA A 314 16.19 -0.87 15.61
N ARG A 315 15.37 -1.86 15.99
CA ARG A 315 15.75 -2.95 16.91
C ARG A 315 16.21 -4.22 16.20
N GLU A 316 15.70 -4.47 14.99
CA GLU A 316 15.81 -5.76 14.31
C GLU A 316 16.60 -5.70 12.99
N LEU A 317 16.74 -4.51 12.38
CA LEU A 317 17.61 -4.36 11.21
C LEU A 317 19.09 -4.25 11.64
N PRO A 318 20.03 -4.75 10.81
CA PRO A 318 21.46 -4.50 11.01
C PRO A 318 21.77 -3.00 11.06
N ALA A 319 22.67 -2.60 11.97
CA ALA A 319 23.04 -1.19 12.16
C ALA A 319 23.44 -0.48 10.86
N SER A 320 24.19 -1.17 9.97
CA SER A 320 24.58 -0.64 8.67
C SER A 320 23.41 -0.32 7.73
N VAL A 321 22.25 -0.97 7.88
CA VAL A 321 21.04 -0.64 7.14
C VAL A 321 20.37 0.59 7.73
N VAL A 322 20.26 0.66 9.07
CA VAL A 322 19.69 1.81 9.80
C VAL A 322 20.49 3.09 9.53
N GLU A 323 21.82 3.01 9.61
CA GLU A 323 22.75 4.10 9.32
C GLU A 323 22.62 4.62 7.88
N ARG A 324 22.47 3.71 6.89
CA ARG A 324 22.25 4.10 5.49
C ARG A 324 20.90 4.80 5.28
N LEU A 325 19.85 4.34 5.95
CA LEU A 325 18.53 4.98 5.91
C LEU A 325 18.55 6.37 6.55
N ALA A 326 19.26 6.52 7.67
CA ALA A 326 19.48 7.81 8.33
C ALA A 326 20.33 8.77 7.49
N ALA A 327 21.41 8.29 6.86
CA ALA A 327 22.23 9.09 5.96
C ALA A 327 21.40 9.61 4.76
N ARG A 328 20.56 8.75 4.16
CA ARG A 328 19.64 9.19 3.09
C ARG A 328 18.58 10.19 3.57
N TRP A 329 18.10 10.08 4.81
CA TRP A 329 17.24 11.12 5.40
C TRP A 329 17.99 12.47 5.50
N ALA A 330 19.21 12.45 6.02
CA ALA A 330 20.04 13.66 6.15
C ALA A 330 20.32 14.33 4.79
N GLU A 331 20.63 13.54 3.77
CA GLU A 331 20.88 14.02 2.39
C GLU A 331 19.65 14.61 1.70
N THR A 332 18.44 14.11 1.97
CA THR A 332 17.25 14.38 1.13
C THR A 332 16.12 15.13 1.83
N MET A 333 15.88 14.86 3.11
CA MET A 333 14.74 15.42 3.84
C MET A 333 15.11 16.72 4.52
N VAL A 334 16.25 16.78 5.21
CA VAL A 334 16.64 17.92 6.07
C VAL A 334 16.66 19.24 5.29
N SER A 335 17.19 19.24 4.08
CA SER A 335 17.27 20.43 3.20
C SER A 335 15.92 20.91 2.69
N GLU A 336 14.92 20.02 2.58
CA GLU A 336 13.61 20.30 1.98
C GLU A 336 12.49 20.47 3.03
N THR A 337 12.67 19.92 4.24
CA THR A 337 11.68 19.96 5.33
C THR A 337 12.16 20.71 6.57
N GLY A 338 13.48 20.84 6.78
CA GLY A 338 14.08 21.37 8.01
C GLY A 338 14.14 20.36 9.16
N CYS A 339 13.61 19.14 9.01
CA CYS A 339 13.48 18.15 10.07
C CYS A 339 14.64 17.14 10.06
N SER A 340 15.39 17.04 11.15
CA SER A 340 16.52 16.11 11.29
C SER A 340 16.08 14.64 11.33
N SER A 341 14.82 14.38 11.71
CA SER A 341 14.25 13.05 11.90
C SER A 341 12.79 12.95 11.46
N TYR A 342 12.29 11.72 11.32
CA TYR A 342 10.87 11.45 11.09
C TYR A 342 9.98 11.93 12.24
N SER A 343 10.44 11.79 13.49
CA SER A 343 9.73 12.29 14.67
C SER A 343 9.53 13.81 14.63
N GLU A 344 10.57 14.57 14.29
CA GLU A 344 10.47 16.02 14.08
C GLU A 344 9.55 16.38 12.91
N LEU A 345 9.53 15.59 11.83
CA LEU A 345 8.62 15.83 10.70
C LEU A 345 7.15 15.61 11.10
N ARG A 346 6.87 14.59 11.92
CA ARG A 346 5.55 14.33 12.49
C ARG A 346 5.12 15.46 13.43
N GLU A 347 6.01 15.90 14.31
CA GLU A 347 5.78 17.02 15.23
C GLU A 347 5.59 18.37 14.50
N ALA A 348 6.36 18.63 13.44
CA ALA A 348 6.20 19.81 12.60
C ALA A 348 4.81 19.83 11.94
N TYR A 349 4.30 18.68 11.47
CA TYR A 349 2.95 18.60 10.92
C TYR A 349 1.86 18.84 11.98
N SER A 350 2.00 18.31 13.20
CA SER A 350 1.01 18.54 14.25
C SER A 350 0.93 20.01 14.69
N HIS A 351 2.03 20.76 14.60
CA HIS A 351 2.06 22.20 14.86
C HIS A 351 1.57 23.06 13.68
N GLU A 352 1.77 22.62 12.43
CA GLU A 352 1.24 23.32 11.25
C GLU A 352 -0.28 23.18 11.08
N ARG A 353 -0.88 22.12 11.64
CA ARG A 353 -2.32 21.87 11.53
C ARG A 353 -3.09 22.74 12.55
N PRO A 354 -4.13 23.48 12.14
CA PRO A 354 -5.04 24.11 13.08
C PRO A 354 -5.69 23.06 13.98
N LEU A 355 -5.60 23.28 15.30
CA LEU A 355 -6.38 22.53 16.28
C LEU A 355 -7.83 23.01 16.21
N THR A 356 -8.62 22.34 15.35
CA THR A 356 -10.06 22.54 15.10
C THR A 356 -10.44 23.97 14.61
N PRO A 357 -11.72 24.32 14.45
CA PRO A 357 -12.34 24.25 13.14
C PRO A 357 -12.63 25.64 12.55
N ASP A 358 -11.57 26.40 12.24
CA ASP A 358 -11.71 27.75 11.63
C ASP A 358 -10.90 27.95 10.33
N THR A 359 -10.32 26.88 9.77
CA THR A 359 -9.79 26.91 8.39
C THR A 359 -10.89 26.69 7.37
N ALA A 360 -11.74 27.71 7.25
CA ALA A 360 -12.59 28.02 6.09
C ALA A 360 -13.14 26.77 5.37
N TYR A 361 -14.15 26.14 5.98
CA TYR A 361 -15.05 25.25 5.26
C TYR A 361 -15.72 26.05 4.13
N ALA A 362 -15.19 25.98 2.92
CA ALA A 362 -15.72 26.74 1.80
C ALA A 362 -17.22 26.40 1.63
N PRO A 363 -18.13 27.39 1.65
CA PRO A 363 -19.57 27.14 1.74
C PRO A 363 -20.13 26.35 0.55
N ASP A 364 -19.43 26.37 -0.58
CA ASP A 364 -19.78 25.62 -1.81
C ASP A 364 -19.34 24.15 -1.79
N ARG A 365 -18.72 23.65 -0.70
CA ARG A 365 -18.38 22.22 -0.58
C ARG A 365 -19.66 21.38 -0.42
N PRO A 366 -19.90 20.37 -1.28
CA PRO A 366 -21.04 19.48 -1.11
C PRO A 366 -20.91 18.71 0.22
N ARG A 367 -21.85 18.96 1.15
CA ARG A 367 -21.98 18.17 2.37
C ARG A 367 -22.53 16.79 2.03
N PHE A 368 -21.87 15.73 2.47
CA PHE A 368 -22.48 14.40 2.49
C PHE A 368 -23.44 14.34 3.68
N SER A 369 -24.72 14.62 3.45
CA SER A 369 -25.74 14.48 4.49
C SER A 369 -25.95 13.01 4.85
N ALA A 370 -26.28 12.71 6.11
CA ALA A 370 -26.57 11.34 6.56
C ALA A 370 -27.71 10.66 5.77
N SER A 371 -28.57 11.43 5.09
CA SER A 371 -29.60 10.91 4.18
C SER A 371 -29.06 10.11 2.99
N TRP A 372 -27.77 10.20 2.64
CA TRP A 372 -27.17 9.41 1.57
C TRP A 372 -26.91 7.93 1.93
N PHE A 373 -26.96 7.57 3.21
CA PHE A 373 -26.89 6.15 3.62
C PHE A 373 -28.15 5.36 3.22
N SER A 374 -29.26 6.06 2.92
CA SER A 374 -30.52 5.48 2.45
C SER A 374 -30.55 5.26 0.92
N LEU A 375 -29.75 4.32 0.41
CA LEU A 375 -29.99 3.75 -0.91
C LEU A 375 -31.27 2.87 -0.85
N PRO A 376 -32.22 3.00 -1.79
CA PRO A 376 -33.45 2.21 -1.76
C PRO A 376 -33.18 0.73 -2.06
N ASN A 377 -33.54 -0.15 -1.12
CA ASN A 377 -33.56 -1.62 -1.27
C ASN A 377 -34.50 -2.04 -2.41
N SER A 378 -34.02 -2.03 -3.66
CA SER A 378 -34.81 -2.42 -4.83
C SER A 378 -33.96 -2.90 -6.03
N LEU A 379 -32.99 -3.78 -5.78
CA LEU A 379 -32.50 -4.68 -6.82
C LEU A 379 -33.23 -6.03 -6.71
N SER A 380 -34.47 -6.05 -7.21
CA SER A 380 -35.13 -7.33 -7.54
C SER A 380 -34.44 -7.93 -8.79
N PRO A 381 -34.16 -9.25 -8.82
CA PRO A 381 -33.54 -9.87 -9.98
C PRO A 381 -34.48 -9.83 -11.18
N ALA A 382 -34.00 -9.30 -12.31
CA ALA A 382 -34.75 -9.29 -13.56
C ALA A 382 -34.99 -10.73 -14.03
N SER A 383 -36.27 -11.09 -14.22
CA SER A 383 -36.66 -12.38 -14.76
C SER A 383 -36.21 -12.53 -16.21
N SER A 384 -35.57 -13.65 -16.53
CA SER A 384 -35.19 -13.99 -17.91
C SER A 384 -36.41 -14.35 -18.74
N GLY A 385 -36.91 -13.39 -19.53
CA GLY A 385 -37.86 -13.62 -20.62
C GLY A 385 -37.14 -14.13 -21.87
N SER A 386 -37.48 -15.34 -22.32
CA SER A 386 -36.88 -15.97 -23.50
C SER A 386 -37.57 -15.56 -24.81
N HIS A 387 -36.77 -15.22 -25.81
CA HIS A 387 -37.07 -15.40 -27.23
C HIS A 387 -35.79 -15.83 -27.96
#